data_AF-A0A8H4BP87-F1
#
_entry.id   AF-A0A8H4BP87-F1
#
_cell.length_a   1.000
_cell.length_b   1.000
_cell.length_c   1.000
_cell.angle_alpha   90.00
_cell.angle_beta   90.00
_cell.angle_gamma   90.00
#
_symmetry.space_group_name_H-M   'P 1'
#
loop_
_entity.id
_entity.type
_entity.pdbx_description
1 polymer ?
#
loop_
_entity_poly.entity_id
_entity_poly.type
_entity_poly.pdbx_seq_one_letter_code
_entity_poly.pdbx_strand_id
1 'polypeptide(L)'
;IGQKFWETISQEHGIDTNGNYGGDNDLQLERINVFYNEGSQGKYVPRAVLVDLEPATMDAIRGSPYGKIFRPDNFINAQSGAGNSWAKGYYTEGAELVESIMDVIRKEAENTD
;
A
#
# COMPACT_ATOMS: atom_id res chain seq x y z
N ILE A 1 2.14 -3.54 -11.38
CA ILE A 1 3.22 -2.53 -11.32
C ILE A 1 3.52 -2.15 -9.87
N GLY A 2 2.56 -1.57 -9.13
CA GLY A 2 2.78 -1.18 -7.73
C GLY A 2 3.33 -2.31 -6.83
N GLN A 3 2.78 -3.52 -6.93
CA GLN A 3 3.32 -4.69 -6.22
C GLN A 3 4.82 -4.92 -6.53
N LYS A 4 5.20 -4.91 -7.81
CA LYS A 4 6.58 -5.14 -8.23
C LYS A 4 7.51 -4.02 -7.76
N PHE A 5 7.04 -2.77 -7.77
CA PHE A 5 7.77 -1.64 -7.20
C PHE A 5 8.08 -1.88 -5.71
N TRP A 6 7.07 -2.24 -4.91
CA TRP A 6 7.25 -2.52 -3.49
C TRP A 6 8.14 -3.73 -3.21
N GLU A 7 8.07 -4.77 -4.04
CA GLU A 7 9.01 -5.90 -3.97
C GLU A 7 10.46 -5.45 -4.18
N THR A 8 10.72 -4.68 -5.23
CA THR A 8 12.07 -4.23 -5.58
C THR A 8 12.64 -3.29 -4.52
N ILE A 9 11.88 -2.27 -4.10
CA ILE A 9 12.36 -1.32 -3.09
C ILE A 9 12.55 -1.99 -1.72
N SER A 10 11.69 -2.95 -1.34
CA SER A 10 11.89 -3.73 -0.10
C SER A 10 13.20 -4.51 -0.15
N GLN A 11 13.51 -5.14 -1.30
CA GLN A 11 14.78 -5.85 -1.49
C GLN A 11 15.99 -4.92 -1.42
N GLU A 12 15.92 -3.74 -2.05
CA GLU A 12 17.00 -2.74 -2.02
C GLU A 12 17.28 -2.24 -0.59
N HIS A 13 16.22 -2.03 0.20
CA HIS A 13 16.30 -1.61 1.60
C HIS A 13 16.48 -2.76 2.61
N GLY A 14 16.63 -4.01 2.14
CA GLY A 14 16.84 -5.17 3.01
C GLY A 14 15.64 -5.52 3.91
N ILE A 15 14.42 -5.17 3.50
CA ILE A 15 13.18 -5.46 4.21
C ILE A 15 12.63 -6.82 3.76
N ASP A 16 12.38 -7.71 4.72
CA ASP A 16 11.81 -9.03 4.46
C ASP A 16 10.29 -8.99 4.23
N THR A 17 9.71 -10.14 3.90
CA THR A 17 8.27 -10.30 3.64
C THR A 17 7.38 -10.14 4.88
N ASN A 18 7.97 -10.01 6.07
CA ASN A 18 7.29 -9.74 7.33
C ASN A 18 7.50 -8.29 7.82
N GLY A 19 8.25 -7.48 7.07
CA GLY A 19 8.55 -6.08 7.37
C GLY A 19 9.76 -5.88 8.27
N ASN A 20 10.57 -6.91 8.54
CA ASN A 20 11.77 -6.77 9.37
C ASN A 20 12.97 -6.39 8.50
N TYR A 21 13.87 -5.59 9.05
CA TYR A 21 15.17 -5.34 8.43
C TYR A 21 16.10 -6.54 8.64
N GLY A 22 16.62 -7.07 7.54
CA GLY A 22 17.62 -8.15 7.49
C GLY A 22 18.83 -7.79 6.62
N GLY A 23 19.03 -6.51 6.33
CA GLY A 23 20.17 -6.01 5.58
C GLY A 23 21.47 -5.97 6.39
N ASP A 24 22.57 -5.73 5.70
CA ASP A 24 23.93 -5.72 6.24
C ASP A 24 24.65 -4.38 6.03
N ASN A 25 23.96 -3.37 5.48
CA ASN A 25 24.52 -2.08 5.13
C ASN A 25 23.66 -0.94 5.68
N ASP A 26 24.24 -0.10 6.54
CA ASP A 26 23.57 1.04 7.19
C ASP A 26 22.93 2.02 6.17
N LEU A 27 23.48 2.12 4.95
CA LEU A 27 22.91 2.95 3.89
C LEU A 27 21.52 2.49 3.44
N GLN A 28 21.15 1.22 3.67
CA GLN A 28 19.83 0.69 3.36
C GLN A 28 18.75 1.24 4.28
N LEU A 29 19.11 1.68 5.50
CA LEU A 29 18.16 2.35 6.39
C LEU A 29 18.19 3.87 6.20
N GLU A 30 19.17 4.41 5.49
CA GLU A 30 19.21 5.83 5.19
C GLU A 30 17.99 6.22 4.35
N ARG A 31 17.21 7.19 4.83
CA ARG A 31 16.00 7.71 4.17
C ARG A 31 14.90 6.67 3.93
N ILE A 32 14.93 5.53 4.61
CA ILE A 32 13.87 4.51 4.50
C ILE A 32 12.49 5.09 4.87
N ASN A 33 12.47 6.10 5.74
CA ASN A 33 11.28 6.80 6.20
C ASN A 33 10.50 7.53 5.08
N VAL A 34 11.12 7.76 3.92
CA VAL A 34 10.45 8.33 2.74
C VAL A 34 9.34 7.41 2.23
N PHE A 35 9.58 6.10 2.23
CA PHE A 35 8.64 5.11 1.71
C PHE A 35 8.00 4.25 2.79
N TYR A 36 8.63 4.12 3.97
CA TYR A 36 8.15 3.28 5.05
C TYR A 36 7.85 4.09 6.31
N ASN A 37 6.87 3.62 7.07
CA ASN A 37 6.71 3.95 8.47
C ASN A 37 7.41 2.87 9.31
N GLU A 38 8.14 3.28 10.35
CA GLU A 38 8.60 2.33 11.37
C GLU A 38 7.47 2.13 12.39
N GLY A 39 6.87 0.93 12.35
CA GLY A 39 5.83 0.51 13.27
C GLY A 39 6.40 -0.01 14.59
N SER A 40 5.52 -0.54 15.43
CA SER A 40 5.92 -1.19 16.66
C SER A 40 6.86 -2.37 16.38
N GLN A 41 7.83 -2.58 17.28
CA GLN A 41 8.82 -3.66 17.20
C GLN A 41 9.78 -3.56 15.99
N GLY A 42 9.98 -2.36 15.42
CA GLY A 42 10.95 -2.14 14.34
C GLY A 42 10.50 -2.69 12.98
N LYS A 43 9.19 -2.86 12.79
CA LYS A 43 8.62 -3.33 11.52
C LYS A 43 8.40 -2.17 10.56
N TYR A 44 8.93 -2.29 9.36
CA TYR A 44 8.75 -1.32 8.28
C TYR A 44 7.47 -1.62 7.49
N VAL A 45 6.57 -0.63 7.47
CA VAL A 45 5.26 -0.70 6.81
C VAL A 45 5.23 0.30 5.66
N PRO A 46 4.94 -0.12 4.41
CA PRO A 46 4.86 0.79 3.27
C PRO A 46 3.84 1.92 3.48
N ARG A 47 4.24 3.15 3.14
CA ARG A 47 3.34 4.31 3.00
C ARG A 47 2.59 4.19 1.66
N ALA A 48 1.63 3.28 1.60
CA ALA A 48 0.85 2.97 0.40
C ALA A 48 -0.64 2.91 0.69
N VAL A 49 -1.44 3.38 -0.27
CA VAL A 49 -2.90 3.20 -0.31
C VAL A 49 -3.25 2.38 -1.55
N LEU A 50 -3.98 1.29 -1.37
CA LEU A 50 -4.35 0.35 -2.43
C LEU A 50 -5.83 0.49 -2.72
N VAL A 51 -6.14 0.91 -3.94
CA VAL A 51 -7.50 1.22 -4.37
C VAL A 51 -7.82 0.44 -5.62
N ASP A 52 -8.95 -0.26 -5.60
CA ASP A 52 -9.53 -0.89 -6.78
C ASP A 52 -11.04 -1.01 -6.59
N LEU A 53 -11.81 -0.96 -7.67
CA LEU A 53 -13.23 -1.25 -7.62
C LEU A 53 -13.51 -2.77 -7.53
N GLU A 54 -12.50 -3.60 -7.79
CA GLU A 54 -12.63 -5.06 -7.78
C GLU A 54 -11.97 -5.69 -6.54
N PRO A 55 -12.72 -6.46 -5.71
CA PRO A 55 -12.16 -7.15 -4.54
C PRO A 55 -11.03 -8.14 -4.87
N ALA A 56 -11.10 -8.80 -6.04
CA ALA A 56 -10.17 -9.85 -6.43
C ALA A 56 -8.72 -9.36 -6.51
N THR A 57 -8.50 -8.10 -6.89
CA THR A 57 -7.16 -7.49 -6.91
C THR A 57 -6.57 -7.38 -5.51
N MET A 58 -7.40 -7.06 -4.50
CA MET A 58 -6.95 -6.93 -3.11
C MET A 58 -6.50 -8.28 -2.55
N ASP A 59 -7.25 -9.34 -2.84
CA ASP A 59 -6.89 -10.70 -2.39
C ASP A 59 -5.61 -11.19 -3.06
N ALA A 60 -5.42 -10.88 -4.35
CA ALA A 60 -4.18 -11.19 -5.06
C ALA A 60 -2.97 -10.49 -4.44
N ILE A 61 -3.10 -9.20 -4.07
CA ILE A 61 -2.01 -8.46 -3.44
C ILE A 61 -1.73 -8.97 -2.02
N ARG A 62 -2.76 -9.25 -1.22
CA ARG A 62 -2.60 -9.83 0.12
C ARG A 62 -1.93 -11.20 0.09
N GLY A 63 -2.22 -12.00 -0.94
CA GLY A 63 -1.59 -13.30 -1.16
C GLY A 63 -0.16 -13.23 -1.72
N SER A 64 0.30 -12.05 -2.15
CA SER A 64 1.66 -11.87 -2.68
C SER A 64 2.71 -11.98 -1.56
N PRO A 65 4.00 -12.23 -1.90
CA PRO A 65 5.06 -12.38 -0.91
C PRO A 65 5.15 -11.19 0.08
N TYR A 66 4.95 -9.96 -0.40
CA TYR A 66 4.96 -8.75 0.42
C TYR A 66 3.55 -8.26 0.77
N GLY A 67 2.50 -9.06 0.52
CA GLY A 67 1.12 -8.67 0.82
C GLY A 67 0.88 -8.35 2.30
N LYS A 68 1.65 -8.98 3.19
CA LYS A 68 1.50 -8.89 4.64
C LYS A 68 2.12 -7.64 5.27
N ILE A 69 3.00 -6.94 4.55
CA ILE A 69 3.66 -5.74 5.09
C ILE A 69 2.78 -4.50 4.94
N PHE A 70 1.80 -4.53 4.03
CA PHE A 70 0.84 -3.43 3.86
C PHE A 70 -0.14 -3.35 5.03
N ARG A 71 -0.49 -2.14 5.42
CA ARG A 71 -1.50 -1.89 6.46
C ARG A 71 -2.88 -2.35 5.93
N PRO A 72 -3.59 -3.24 6.64
CA PRO A 72 -4.92 -3.71 6.21
C PRO A 72 -5.92 -2.59 5.99
N ASP A 73 -5.86 -1.53 6.81
CA ASP A 73 -6.74 -0.36 6.75
C ASP A 73 -6.54 0.48 5.48
N ASN A 74 -5.44 0.26 4.74
CA ASN A 74 -5.12 0.99 3.52
C ASN A 74 -5.59 0.28 2.25
N PHE A 75 -6.28 -0.86 2.39
CA PHE A 75 -6.95 -1.55 1.28
C PHE A 75 -8.38 -1.05 1.17
N ILE A 76 -8.70 -0.41 0.06
CA ILE A 76 -10.01 0.19 -0.18
C ILE A 76 -10.55 -0.39 -1.48
N ASN A 77 -11.70 -1.06 -1.39
CA ASN A 77 -12.33 -1.63 -2.58
C ASN A 77 -13.85 -1.54 -2.63
N ALA A 78 -14.38 -1.49 -3.85
CA ALA A 78 -15.81 -1.62 -4.11
C ALA A 78 -16.24 -3.09 -4.16
N GLN A 79 -17.53 -3.31 -4.41
CA GLN A 79 -18.10 -4.63 -4.71
C GLN A 79 -18.31 -4.83 -6.23
N SER A 80 -18.07 -3.80 -7.04
CA SER A 80 -18.43 -3.72 -8.46
C SER A 80 -17.35 -2.98 -9.23
N GLY A 81 -16.90 -3.53 -10.36
CA GLY A 81 -15.85 -2.95 -11.19
C GLY A 81 -16.37 -1.88 -12.17
N ALA A 82 -15.49 -0.99 -12.62
CA ALA A 82 -15.81 0.00 -13.65
C ALA A 82 -16.13 -0.63 -15.02
N GLY A 83 -15.70 -1.87 -15.28
CA GLY A 83 -15.96 -2.58 -16.54
C GLY A 83 -15.45 -1.84 -17.77
N ASN A 84 -14.23 -1.29 -17.71
CA ASN A 84 -13.61 -0.46 -18.75
C ASN A 84 -14.40 0.80 -19.14
N SER A 85 -15.33 1.25 -18.29
CA SER A 85 -16.07 2.51 -18.49
C SER A 85 -15.52 3.60 -17.59
N TRP A 86 -14.95 4.64 -18.20
CA TRP A 86 -14.49 5.82 -17.47
C TRP A 86 -15.63 6.51 -16.70
N ALA A 87 -16.82 6.60 -17.30
CA ALA A 87 -17.96 7.25 -16.65
C ALA A 87 -18.39 6.52 -15.37
N LYS A 88 -18.35 5.18 -15.35
CA LYS A 88 -18.61 4.39 -14.14
C LYS A 88 -17.55 4.64 -13.07
N GLY A 89 -16.28 4.63 -13.47
CA GLY A 89 -15.18 4.90 -12.55
C GLY A 89 -15.23 6.31 -11.96
N TYR A 90 -15.63 7.32 -12.73
CA TYR A 90 -15.57 8.71 -12.29
C TYR A 90 -16.86 9.21 -11.62
N TYR A 91 -18.03 8.89 -12.19
CA TYR A 91 -19.30 9.50 -11.75
C TYR A 91 -20.18 8.59 -10.89
N THR A 92 -20.01 7.26 -10.94
CA THR A 92 -20.89 6.34 -10.20
C THR A 92 -20.11 5.51 -9.19
N GLU A 93 -19.52 4.39 -9.61
CA GLU A 93 -18.89 3.42 -8.70
C GLU A 93 -17.72 4.05 -7.94
N GLY A 94 -16.82 4.75 -8.62
CA GLY A 94 -15.67 5.37 -7.94
C GLY A 94 -16.03 6.62 -7.14
N ALA A 95 -17.14 7.28 -7.47
CA ALA A 95 -17.64 8.41 -6.68
C ALA A 95 -18.10 7.96 -5.28
N GLU A 96 -18.59 6.72 -5.13
CA GLU A 96 -18.95 6.17 -3.83
C GLU A 96 -17.73 5.88 -2.93
N LEU A 97 -16.55 5.66 -3.52
CA LEU A 97 -15.32 5.36 -2.77
C LEU A 97 -14.43 6.56 -2.49
N VAL A 98 -14.61 7.66 -3.21
CA VAL A 98 -13.68 8.80 -3.16
C VAL A 98 -13.50 9.34 -1.74
N GLU A 99 -14.58 9.46 -0.96
CA GLU A 99 -14.52 9.96 0.41
C GLU A 99 -13.68 9.03 1.31
N SER A 100 -13.91 7.71 1.23
CA SER A 100 -13.13 6.73 1.98
C SER A 100 -11.64 6.76 1.61
N ILE A 101 -11.34 6.93 0.31
CA ILE A 101 -9.97 7.05 -0.19
C ILE A 101 -9.31 8.32 0.36
N MET A 102 -10.01 9.45 0.30
CA MET A 102 -9.50 10.72 0.79
C MET A 102 -9.25 10.71 2.30
N ASP A 103 -10.09 10.04 3.08
CA ASP A 103 -9.90 9.91 4.52
C ASP A 103 -8.66 9.07 4.87
N VAL A 104 -8.39 7.98 4.15
CA VAL A 104 -7.17 7.19 4.35
C VAL A 104 -5.93 7.98 3.93
N ILE A 105 -5.98 8.65 2.77
CA ILE A 105 -4.87 9.51 2.32
C ILE A 105 -4.58 10.61 3.34
N ARG A 106 -5.62 11.24 3.90
CA ARG A 106 -5.46 12.28 4.93
C ARG A 106 -4.76 11.72 6.18
N LYS A 107 -5.19 10.55 6.67
CA LYS A 107 -4.55 9.89 7.81
C LYS A 107 -3.08 9.56 7.54
N GLU A 108 -2.73 9.06 6.35
CA GLU A 108 -1.33 8.81 6.00
C GLU A 108 -0.51 10.11 5.93
N ALA A 109 -1.09 11.18 5.36
CA ALA A 109 -0.45 12.48 5.28
C ALA A 109 -0.20 13.10 6.66
N GLU A 110 -1.17 13.02 7.58
CA GLU A 110 -1.06 13.51 8.96
C GLU A 110 -0.02 12.73 9.78
N ASN A 111 0.28 11.48 9.41
CA ASN A 111 1.32 10.65 10.03
C ASN A 111 2.72 10.89 9.41
N THR A 112 2.93 11.99 8.71
CA THR A 112 4.21 12.37 8.11
C THR A 112 4.72 13.63 8.81
N ASP A 113 6.01 13.63 9.20
CA ASP A 113 6.69 14.77 9.82
C ASP A 113 6.99 15.91 8.82
#